data_AF-A0A223B183-F1
#
_entry.id   AF-A0A223B183-F1
#
_cell.length_a   1.000
_cell.length_b   1.000
_cell.length_c   1.000
_cell.angle_alpha   90.00
_cell.angle_beta   90.00
_cell.angle_gamma   90.00
#
_symmetry.space_group_name_H-M   'P 1'
#
loop_
_entity.id
_entity.type
_entity.pdbx_description
1 polymer ?
#
loop_
_entity_poly.entity_id
_entity_poly.type
_entity_poly.pdbx_seq_one_letter_code
_entity_poly.pdbx_strand_id
1 'polypeptide(L)'
;MTKNIFERKTKEDKPVLAICYDFDKTLSPEDMQAQGFIQKVASDVKDFWRKSNELAEQNDMDQNSAWMYKMREDSRGKVLFTLDTLREHGSNVELFPGVKDWFERIKKYATSQEVIVEHYIISSGLKEMIEGTDIFKSNAFVKVFASSFLFNKNGEAIWPAQIVNYTNKTQFLFRIQKGVLDTNDQGVNDYFPPDKIRIPFRNMVYIGDSDTDIPCMKLVNSYGGHSIGVYNPNTEDKTKVYRMLRDDRIKYFVAADYTEGSQLDALIKSIIDKTRANEKLETIYYNNKHETEEFYELSRENREEREQDELIEKLQESGNFKYTHQIINELGKFDKWTNPQRKKLYNVALNNNQITWILTDADVKSFYETLMLNDTSVCDRDNSEQIAKIKTKMQELKELKEANEIKSDK
;
A
#
# COMPACT_ATOMS: atom_id res chain seq x y z
N MET A 1 16.96 -23.79 -8.20
CA MET A 1 16.62 -22.36 -8.24
C MET A 1 16.13 -21.99 -6.86
N THR A 2 16.96 -21.36 -6.04
CA THR A 2 16.52 -20.72 -4.80
C THR A 2 15.49 -19.66 -5.18
N LYS A 3 14.26 -19.73 -4.64
CA LYS A 3 13.33 -18.60 -4.71
C LYS A 3 14.07 -17.41 -4.11
N ASN A 4 14.42 -16.41 -4.91
CA ASN A 4 14.88 -15.14 -4.36
C ASN A 4 13.74 -14.60 -3.50
N ILE A 5 13.91 -14.65 -2.18
CA ILE A 5 12.98 -14.04 -1.25
C ILE A 5 13.31 -12.55 -1.30
N PHE A 6 12.43 -11.75 -1.90
CA PHE A 6 12.57 -10.30 -1.89
C PHE A 6 12.45 -9.77 -0.46
N GLU A 7 13.37 -8.91 -0.05
CA GLU A 7 13.30 -8.22 1.23
C GLU A 7 12.36 -7.02 1.11
N ARG A 8 11.24 -7.06 1.85
CA ARG A 8 10.25 -5.99 1.93
C ARG A 8 10.28 -5.36 3.30
N LYS A 9 10.22 -4.03 3.36
CA LYS A 9 10.08 -3.29 4.60
C LYS A 9 8.60 -3.16 4.98
N THR A 10 8.25 -3.42 6.23
CA THR A 10 6.86 -3.38 6.74
C THR A 10 6.60 -2.14 7.59
N LYS A 11 5.35 -1.85 7.95
CA LYS A 11 5.06 -0.76 8.89
C LYS A 11 5.79 -0.99 10.24
N GLU A 12 6.31 0.10 10.81
CA GLU A 12 7.04 0.13 12.09
C GLU A 12 6.13 0.64 13.22
N ASP A 13 6.55 0.45 14.48
CA ASP A 13 5.85 0.99 15.66
C ASP A 13 5.96 2.52 15.77
N LYS A 14 7.02 3.10 15.20
CA LYS A 14 7.24 4.55 15.14
C LYS A 14 6.88 5.09 13.76
N PRO A 15 6.35 6.31 13.66
CA PRO A 15 6.18 7.00 12.39
C PRO A 15 7.46 6.99 11.56
N VAL A 16 7.35 6.61 10.28
CA VAL A 16 8.44 6.68 9.32
C VAL A 16 8.18 7.86 8.37
N LEU A 17 9.14 8.79 8.29
CA LEU A 17 9.15 9.90 7.34
C LEU A 17 10.20 9.60 6.26
N ALA A 18 9.76 9.46 5.01
CA ALA A 18 10.67 9.38 3.88
C ALA A 18 11.06 10.78 3.40
N ILE A 19 12.34 11.04 3.21
CA ILE A 19 12.83 12.21 2.49
C ILE A 19 13.46 11.72 1.19
N CYS A 20 12.80 12.05 0.08
CA CYS A 20 13.20 11.71 -1.27
C CYS A 20 13.89 12.90 -1.91
N TYR A 21 15.07 12.69 -2.47
CA TYR A 21 15.88 13.70 -3.11
C TYR A 21 16.02 13.39 -4.59
N ASP A 22 15.83 14.38 -5.46
CA ASP A 22 16.60 14.39 -6.70
C ASP A 22 18.10 14.63 -6.37
N PHE A 23 18.98 14.42 -7.34
CA PHE A 23 20.41 14.56 -7.11
C PHE A 23 20.98 15.82 -7.75
N ASP A 24 20.94 15.88 -9.08
CA ASP A 24 21.50 16.99 -9.85
C ASP A 24 20.74 18.28 -9.53
N LYS A 25 21.47 19.39 -9.35
CA LYS A 25 20.93 20.71 -8.96
C LYS A 25 20.12 20.73 -7.64
N THR A 26 20.12 19.61 -6.91
CA THR A 26 19.42 19.43 -5.63
C THR A 26 20.43 19.17 -4.51
N LEU A 27 21.20 18.09 -4.60
CA LEU A 27 22.31 17.78 -3.69
C LEU A 27 23.66 18.25 -4.23
N SER A 28 23.82 18.27 -5.55
CA SER A 28 24.95 18.87 -6.26
C SER A 28 24.52 20.16 -6.97
N PRO A 29 25.42 21.15 -7.18
CA PRO A 29 25.07 22.39 -7.87
C PRO A 29 24.90 22.23 -9.38
N GLU A 30 25.54 21.22 -9.97
CA GLU A 30 25.59 20.98 -11.41
C GLU A 30 25.20 19.54 -11.76
N ASP A 31 24.94 19.28 -13.03
CA ASP A 31 24.66 17.94 -13.56
C ASP A 31 25.89 17.04 -13.41
N MET A 32 25.78 15.90 -12.70
CA MET A 32 26.92 15.06 -12.32
C MET A 32 27.74 14.59 -13.51
N GLN A 33 27.09 14.26 -14.64
CA GLN A 33 27.76 13.77 -15.84
C GLN A 33 28.62 14.87 -16.48
N ALA A 34 28.22 16.14 -16.31
CA ALA A 34 28.95 17.30 -16.80
C ALA A 34 30.15 17.66 -15.91
N GLN A 35 30.20 17.16 -14.68
CA GLN A 35 31.31 17.34 -13.72
C GLN A 35 32.49 16.39 -14.02
N GLY A 36 32.97 16.42 -15.26
CA GLY A 36 34.25 15.82 -15.65
C GLY A 36 34.16 14.62 -16.61
N PHE A 37 33.09 13.83 -16.63
CA PHE A 37 33.00 12.71 -17.59
C PHE A 37 32.76 13.23 -19.02
N ILE A 38 31.69 14.00 -19.23
CA ILE A 38 31.33 14.52 -20.57
C ILE A 38 32.49 15.34 -21.16
N GLN A 39 33.20 16.10 -20.32
CA GLN A 39 34.36 16.90 -20.72
C GLN A 39 35.54 16.06 -21.28
N LYS A 40 35.65 14.78 -20.90
CA LYS A 40 36.70 13.88 -21.44
C LYS A 40 36.29 13.20 -22.74
N VAL A 41 34.98 13.10 -23.04
CA VAL A 41 34.48 12.34 -24.19
C VAL A 41 33.95 13.24 -25.32
N ALA A 42 33.57 14.47 -25.02
CA ALA A 42 33.07 15.46 -25.96
C ALA A 42 33.90 16.75 -25.94
N SER A 43 33.89 17.48 -27.07
CA SER A 43 34.60 18.75 -27.22
C SER A 43 33.97 19.88 -26.40
N ASP A 44 32.66 19.82 -26.19
CA ASP A 44 31.90 20.73 -25.34
C ASP A 44 30.64 20.04 -24.81
N VAL A 45 30.22 20.43 -23.60
CA VAL A 45 29.06 19.85 -22.90
C VAL A 45 27.75 20.17 -23.64
N LYS A 46 27.60 21.37 -24.21
CA LYS A 46 26.37 21.74 -24.92
C LYS A 46 26.21 20.94 -26.22
N ASP A 47 27.31 20.72 -26.93
CA ASP A 47 27.31 19.91 -28.14
C ASP A 47 26.94 18.44 -27.87
N PHE A 48 27.41 17.88 -26.75
CA PHE A 48 27.00 16.54 -26.30
C PHE A 48 25.49 16.45 -26.10
N TRP A 49 24.91 17.37 -25.32
CA TRP A 49 23.45 17.37 -25.05
C TRP A 49 22.63 17.60 -26.31
N ARG A 50 23.07 18.51 -27.20
CA ARG A 50 22.42 18.73 -28.50
C ARG A 50 22.38 17.45 -29.33
N LYS A 51 23.52 16.78 -29.51
CA LYS A 51 23.62 15.52 -30.25
C LYS A 51 22.81 14.40 -29.62
N SER A 52 22.75 14.34 -28.29
CA SER A 52 21.93 13.37 -27.57
C SER A 52 20.44 13.60 -27.78
N ASN A 53 20.00 14.86 -27.70
CA ASN A 53 18.59 15.21 -27.90
C ASN A 53 18.13 14.99 -29.34
N GLU A 54 18.98 15.34 -30.33
CA GLU A 54 18.74 15.04 -31.74
C GLU A 54 18.65 13.54 -32.00
N LEU A 55 19.54 12.75 -31.38
CA LEU A 55 19.49 11.29 -31.48
C LEU A 55 18.17 10.74 -30.92
N ALA A 56 17.72 11.27 -29.78
CA ALA A 56 16.46 10.87 -29.17
C ALA A 56 15.26 11.17 -30.07
N GLU A 57 15.19 12.38 -30.60
CA GLU A 57 14.11 12.83 -31.48
C GLU A 57 14.05 12.03 -32.78
N GLN A 58 15.20 11.79 -33.42
CA GLN A 58 15.27 11.10 -34.71
C GLN A 58 14.92 9.60 -34.63
N ASN A 59 15.00 8.99 -33.43
CA ASN A 59 14.87 7.55 -33.25
C ASN A 59 13.79 7.15 -32.23
N ASP A 60 12.92 8.10 -31.82
CA ASP A 60 11.88 7.89 -30.80
C ASP A 60 12.43 7.27 -29.51
N MET A 61 13.60 7.74 -29.08
CA MET A 61 14.23 7.25 -27.84
C MET A 61 13.80 8.09 -26.65
N ASP A 62 13.69 7.44 -25.50
CA ASP A 62 13.77 8.14 -24.23
C ASP A 62 15.08 8.94 -24.16
N GLN A 63 15.00 10.22 -23.75
CA GLN A 63 16.15 11.11 -23.68
C GLN A 63 17.27 10.56 -22.79
N ASN A 64 16.91 9.85 -21.72
CA ASN A 64 17.90 9.24 -20.84
C ASN A 64 18.57 8.04 -21.46
N SER A 65 17.83 7.22 -22.19
CA SER A 65 18.42 6.18 -23.03
C SER A 65 19.42 6.75 -24.04
N ALA A 66 19.09 7.89 -24.68
CA ALA A 66 19.93 8.49 -25.70
C ALA A 66 21.26 9.02 -25.15
N TRP A 67 21.26 9.76 -24.03
CA TRP A 67 22.52 10.26 -23.48
C TRP A 67 23.38 9.13 -22.89
N MET A 68 22.77 8.10 -22.30
CA MET A 68 23.50 6.93 -21.81
C MET A 68 24.20 6.19 -22.96
N TYR A 69 23.49 6.01 -24.08
CA TYR A 69 24.08 5.45 -25.30
C TYR A 69 25.24 6.33 -25.80
N LYS A 70 25.03 7.64 -25.88
CA LYS A 70 26.05 8.60 -26.32
C LYS A 70 27.30 8.62 -25.43
N MET A 71 27.14 8.56 -24.10
CA MET A 71 28.28 8.47 -23.17
C MET A 71 29.16 7.26 -23.51
N ARG A 72 28.54 6.10 -23.74
CA ARG A 72 29.26 4.88 -24.12
C ARG A 72 29.94 5.03 -25.48
N GLU A 73 29.21 5.48 -26.50
CA GLU A 73 29.76 5.60 -27.85
C GLU A 73 30.92 6.60 -27.90
N ASP A 74 30.76 7.78 -27.29
CA ASP A 74 31.74 8.86 -27.37
C ASP A 74 32.99 8.57 -26.50
N SER A 75 32.88 7.66 -25.52
CA SER A 75 34.01 7.18 -24.70
C SER A 75 34.98 6.27 -25.45
N ARG A 76 34.53 5.60 -26.52
CA ARG A 76 35.33 4.62 -27.26
C ARG A 76 36.63 5.23 -27.77
N GLY A 77 37.75 4.62 -27.39
CA GLY A 77 39.08 5.07 -27.78
C GLY A 77 39.56 6.35 -27.08
N LYS A 78 38.81 6.89 -26.12
CA LYS A 78 39.17 8.11 -25.36
C LYS A 78 39.29 7.86 -23.86
N VAL A 79 38.30 7.19 -23.27
CA VAL A 79 38.19 6.96 -21.83
C VAL A 79 37.67 5.55 -21.58
N LEU A 80 38.21 4.86 -20.58
CA LEU A 80 37.67 3.58 -20.14
C LEU A 80 36.27 3.79 -19.55
N PHE A 81 35.26 3.15 -20.15
CA PHE A 81 33.87 3.25 -19.68
C PHE A 81 33.54 2.08 -18.75
N THR A 82 34.13 2.12 -17.56
CA THR A 82 34.05 1.04 -16.57
C THR A 82 33.35 1.48 -15.28
N LEU A 83 32.92 0.52 -14.46
CA LEU A 83 32.32 0.79 -13.15
C LEU A 83 33.24 1.65 -12.27
N ASP A 84 34.53 1.31 -12.22
CA ASP A 84 35.50 2.02 -11.39
C ASP A 84 35.72 3.45 -11.88
N THR A 85 35.81 3.65 -13.20
CA THR A 85 35.92 5.00 -13.78
C THR A 85 34.69 5.85 -13.47
N LEU A 86 33.48 5.30 -13.58
CA LEU A 86 32.26 6.04 -13.24
C LEU A 86 32.20 6.42 -11.75
N ARG A 87 32.61 5.52 -10.86
CA ARG A 87 32.70 5.81 -9.41
C ARG A 87 33.79 6.83 -9.09
N GLU A 88 34.94 6.75 -9.75
CA GLU A 88 36.02 7.74 -9.61
C GLU A 88 35.51 9.13 -10.00
N HIS A 89 34.82 9.25 -11.14
CA HIS A 89 34.18 10.50 -11.55
C HIS A 89 33.17 11.00 -10.51
N GLY A 90 32.33 10.09 -10.00
CA GLY A 90 31.39 10.36 -8.91
C GLY A 90 32.03 10.90 -7.63
N SER A 91 33.24 10.45 -7.29
CA SER A 91 33.95 10.92 -6.09
C SER A 91 34.41 12.38 -6.15
N ASN A 92 34.45 12.96 -7.35
CA ASN A 92 34.83 14.36 -7.57
C ASN A 92 33.60 15.29 -7.67
N VAL A 93 32.39 14.76 -7.52
CA VAL A 93 31.17 15.57 -7.60
C VAL A 93 31.10 16.55 -6.44
N GLU A 94 30.92 17.83 -6.76
CA GLU A 94 30.70 18.87 -5.77
C GLU A 94 29.29 18.76 -5.20
N LEU A 95 29.16 19.03 -3.90
CA LEU A 95 27.88 19.01 -3.19
C LEU A 95 27.60 20.40 -2.63
N PHE A 96 26.31 20.73 -2.48
CA PHE A 96 25.91 21.96 -1.82
C PHE A 96 26.41 22.03 -0.36
N PRO A 97 26.56 23.24 0.20
CA PRO A 97 27.00 23.43 1.58
C PRO A 97 26.16 22.62 2.58
N GLY A 98 26.84 21.93 3.51
CA GLY A 98 26.21 21.18 4.60
C GLY A 98 25.67 19.79 4.24
N VAL A 99 25.66 19.38 2.97
CA VAL A 99 25.09 18.08 2.53
C VAL A 99 25.78 16.88 3.19
N LYS A 100 27.10 16.94 3.42
CA LYS A 100 27.85 15.81 4.00
C LYS A 100 27.37 15.42 5.39
N ASP A 101 27.04 16.39 6.24
CA ASP A 101 26.60 16.17 7.62
C ASP A 101 25.07 16.17 7.76
N TRP A 102 24.35 16.54 6.71
CA TRP A 102 22.90 16.68 6.69
C TRP A 102 22.15 15.43 7.16
N PHE A 103 22.45 14.27 6.56
CA PHE A 103 21.64 13.06 6.74
C PHE A 103 21.65 12.57 8.20
N GLU A 104 22.84 12.46 8.79
CA GLU A 104 22.97 12.02 10.19
C GLU A 104 22.39 13.06 11.17
N ARG A 105 22.55 14.35 10.87
CA ARG A 105 21.99 15.43 11.69
C ARG A 105 20.45 15.41 11.71
N ILE A 106 19.82 15.19 10.56
CA ILE A 106 18.36 15.07 10.46
C ILE A 106 17.86 13.78 11.12
N LYS A 107 18.52 12.63 10.93
CA LYS A 107 18.18 11.38 11.64
C LYS A 107 18.24 11.55 13.15
N LYS A 108 19.29 12.22 13.66
CA LYS A 108 19.46 12.48 15.10
C LYS A 108 18.32 13.31 15.66
N TYR A 109 17.93 14.38 14.95
CA TYR A 109 16.79 15.19 15.36
C TYR A 109 15.49 14.39 15.34
N ALA A 110 15.21 13.65 14.27
CA ALA A 110 14.02 12.82 14.16
C ALA A 110 13.91 11.77 15.26
N THR A 111 15.03 11.14 15.61
CA THR A 111 15.11 10.17 16.71
C THR A 111 14.68 10.81 18.04
N SER A 112 15.06 12.07 18.29
CA SER A 112 14.63 12.81 19.48
C SER A 112 13.13 13.12 19.51
N GLN A 113 12.47 13.10 18.34
CA GLN A 113 11.03 13.31 18.18
C GLN A 113 10.25 11.99 18.02
N GLU A 114 10.90 10.85 18.25
CA GLU A 114 10.34 9.50 18.07
C GLU A 114 9.84 9.23 16.64
N VAL A 115 10.48 9.83 15.63
CA VAL A 115 10.23 9.62 14.20
C VAL A 115 11.45 8.94 13.59
N ILE A 116 11.21 7.93 12.76
CA ILE A 116 12.24 7.31 11.93
C ILE A 116 12.33 8.10 10.63
N VAL A 117 13.51 8.63 10.30
CA VAL A 117 13.75 9.26 8.98
C VAL A 117 14.52 8.32 8.09
N GLU A 118 14.00 8.12 6.87
CA GLU A 118 14.65 7.36 5.82
C GLU A 118 14.97 8.27 4.62
N HIS A 119 16.22 8.26 4.18
CA HIS A 119 16.66 9.06 3.04
C HIS A 119 16.73 8.20 1.77
N TYR A 120 16.18 8.73 0.68
CA TYR A 120 16.10 8.06 -0.62
C TYR A 120 16.56 8.98 -1.73
N ILE A 121 17.34 8.47 -2.67
CA ILE A 121 17.63 9.19 -3.93
C ILE A 121 16.72 8.66 -5.02
N ILE A 122 16.07 9.56 -5.76
CA ILE A 122 15.30 9.29 -6.96
C ILE A 122 15.82 10.23 -8.05
N SER A 123 16.79 9.76 -8.83
CA SER A 123 17.54 10.59 -9.78
C SER A 123 17.48 10.05 -11.20
N SER A 124 17.42 10.95 -12.18
CA SER A 124 17.63 10.57 -13.59
C SER A 124 19.10 10.29 -13.91
N GLY A 125 20.02 10.74 -13.05
CA GLY A 125 21.47 10.59 -13.19
C GLY A 125 21.98 9.16 -13.03
N LEU A 126 23.31 9.00 -13.02
CA LEU A 126 23.96 7.69 -12.97
C LEU A 126 24.18 7.19 -11.54
N LYS A 127 23.61 6.02 -11.24
CA LYS A 127 23.76 5.31 -9.98
C LYS A 127 25.23 5.11 -9.64
N GLU A 128 26.06 4.71 -10.60
CA GLU A 128 27.47 4.41 -10.38
C GLU A 128 28.28 5.65 -9.99
N MET A 129 27.92 6.83 -10.51
CA MET A 129 28.52 8.09 -10.08
C MET A 129 28.06 8.47 -8.67
N ILE A 130 26.75 8.34 -8.37
CA ILE A 130 26.22 8.56 -7.02
C ILE A 130 26.92 7.65 -6.00
N GLU A 131 27.14 6.38 -6.33
CA GLU A 131 27.86 5.41 -5.50
C GLU A 131 29.32 5.80 -5.23
N GLY A 132 29.92 6.60 -6.11
CA GLY A 132 31.27 7.15 -5.94
C GLY A 132 31.38 8.25 -4.90
N THR A 133 30.27 8.92 -4.56
CA THR A 133 30.25 10.09 -3.68
C THR A 133 30.47 9.74 -2.21
N ASP A 134 30.97 10.71 -1.44
CA ASP A 134 31.17 10.55 0.02
C ASP A 134 29.84 10.28 0.76
N ILE A 135 28.75 10.88 0.31
CA ILE A 135 27.42 10.74 0.94
C ILE A 135 26.80 9.36 0.72
N PHE A 136 27.16 8.67 -0.36
CA PHE A 136 26.78 7.27 -0.52
C PHE A 136 27.64 6.38 0.38
N LYS A 137 28.95 6.62 0.42
CA LYS A 137 29.91 5.85 1.24
C LYS A 137 29.65 5.96 2.75
N SER A 138 29.01 7.05 3.20
CA SER A 138 28.57 7.19 4.60
C SER A 138 27.34 6.34 4.96
N ASN A 139 26.79 5.57 4.01
CA ASN A 139 25.60 4.73 4.20
C ASN A 139 24.36 5.54 4.63
N ALA A 140 24.24 6.77 4.13
CA ALA A 140 23.15 7.68 4.48
C ALA A 140 21.78 7.22 3.96
N PHE A 141 21.75 6.52 2.83
CA PHE A 141 20.54 6.23 2.06
C PHE A 141 20.04 4.80 2.28
N VAL A 142 18.72 4.65 2.42
CA VAL A 142 18.06 3.35 2.43
C VAL A 142 18.05 2.72 1.04
N LYS A 143 17.85 3.54 0.00
CA LYS A 143 17.91 3.11 -1.39
C LYS A 143 18.24 4.28 -2.33
N VAL A 144 18.99 3.98 -3.37
CA VAL A 144 19.23 4.86 -4.52
C VAL A 144 18.53 4.27 -5.73
N PHE A 145 17.55 5.00 -6.25
CA PHE A 145 16.87 4.75 -7.52
C PHE A 145 17.42 5.71 -8.56
N ALA A 146 18.23 5.20 -9.48
CA ALA A 146 18.89 6.00 -10.50
C ALA A 146 19.12 5.18 -11.78
N SER A 147 19.39 5.86 -12.89
CA SER A 147 19.77 5.20 -14.13
C SER A 147 21.09 4.46 -13.93
N SER A 148 21.27 3.29 -14.53
CA SER A 148 22.45 2.44 -14.27
C SER A 148 22.85 1.64 -15.51
N PHE A 149 24.10 1.20 -15.56
CA PHE A 149 24.59 0.34 -16.63
C PHE A 149 24.65 -1.14 -16.21
N LEU A 150 24.52 -2.01 -17.19
CA LEU A 150 24.94 -3.40 -17.12
C LEU A 150 26.44 -3.44 -17.41
N PHE A 151 27.18 -4.14 -16.56
CA PHE A 151 28.61 -4.32 -16.70
C PHE A 151 28.94 -5.75 -17.13
N ASN A 152 29.91 -5.90 -18.02
CA ASN A 152 30.42 -7.21 -18.40
C ASN A 152 31.42 -7.76 -17.37
N LYS A 153 31.94 -8.97 -17.59
CA LYS A 153 32.92 -9.62 -16.71
C LYS A 153 34.24 -8.85 -16.50
N ASN A 154 34.56 -7.91 -17.40
CA ASN A 154 35.75 -7.06 -17.32
C ASN A 154 35.44 -5.71 -16.66
N GLY A 155 34.21 -5.50 -16.18
CA GLY A 155 33.78 -4.24 -15.54
C GLY A 155 33.44 -3.13 -16.53
N GLU A 156 33.31 -3.41 -17.83
CA GLU A 156 32.94 -2.42 -18.86
C GLU A 156 31.42 -2.24 -18.93
N ALA A 157 30.95 -0.99 -18.97
CA ALA A 157 29.54 -0.65 -19.17
C ALA A 157 29.12 -0.93 -20.62
N ILE A 158 28.16 -1.84 -20.79
CA ILE A 158 27.76 -2.34 -22.11
C ILE A 158 26.34 -1.94 -22.52
N TRP A 159 25.44 -1.70 -21.56
CA TRP A 159 24.02 -1.44 -21.86
C TRP A 159 23.32 -0.69 -20.71
N PRO A 160 22.38 0.23 -20.95
CA PRO A 160 21.53 0.79 -19.89
C PRO A 160 20.70 -0.31 -19.20
N ALA A 161 20.99 -0.61 -17.94
CA ALA A 161 20.28 -1.62 -17.15
C ALA A 161 18.99 -1.07 -16.52
N GLN A 162 19.02 0.19 -16.09
CA GLN A 162 17.87 0.92 -15.59
C GLN A 162 17.90 2.32 -16.20
N ILE A 163 16.74 2.80 -16.62
CA ILE A 163 16.56 4.16 -17.13
C ILE A 163 15.51 4.81 -16.23
N VAL A 164 15.90 5.85 -15.50
CA VAL A 164 15.01 6.62 -14.64
C VAL A 164 14.72 7.93 -15.32
N ASN A 165 13.45 8.23 -15.62
CA ASN A 165 13.01 9.44 -16.30
C ASN A 165 11.89 10.14 -15.52
N TYR A 166 11.48 11.32 -15.98
CA TYR A 166 10.49 12.17 -15.30
C TYR A 166 9.14 11.48 -15.05
N THR A 167 8.73 10.51 -15.87
CA THR A 167 7.46 9.79 -15.66
C THR A 167 7.62 8.63 -14.68
N ASN A 168 8.66 7.82 -14.86
CA ASN A 168 8.86 6.62 -14.07
C ASN A 168 9.45 6.89 -12.68
N LYS A 169 10.00 8.09 -12.40
CA LYS A 169 10.38 8.49 -11.04
C LYS A 169 9.23 8.26 -10.03
N THR A 170 7.98 8.42 -10.48
CA THR A 170 6.79 8.22 -9.63
C THR A 170 6.60 6.79 -9.14
N GLN A 171 7.02 5.76 -9.89
CA GLN A 171 6.92 4.37 -9.43
C GLN A 171 7.77 4.11 -8.18
N PHE A 172 8.90 4.81 -8.03
CA PHE A 172 9.76 4.65 -6.86
C PHE A 172 9.11 5.22 -5.59
N LEU A 173 8.26 6.24 -5.71
CA LEU A 173 7.46 6.71 -4.57
C LEU A 173 6.46 5.66 -4.10
N PHE A 174 5.77 4.98 -5.02
CA PHE A 174 4.88 3.87 -4.65
C PHE A 174 5.63 2.69 -4.04
N ARG A 175 6.85 2.41 -4.51
CA ARG A 175 7.74 1.40 -3.92
C ARG A 175 8.15 1.76 -2.50
N ILE A 176 8.57 3.00 -2.26
CA ILE A 176 8.90 3.52 -0.92
C ILE A 176 7.67 3.46 -0.01
N GLN A 177 6.51 3.86 -0.52
CA GLN A 177 5.24 3.85 0.21
C GLN A 177 4.93 2.46 0.78
N LYS A 178 5.05 1.44 -0.07
CA LYS A 178 4.75 0.05 0.27
C LYS A 178 5.92 -0.71 0.91
N GLY A 179 7.12 -0.12 0.95
CA GLY A 179 8.34 -0.78 1.41
C GLY A 179 8.87 -1.86 0.47
N VAL A 180 8.52 -1.80 -0.83
CA VAL A 180 8.93 -2.76 -1.87
C VAL A 180 10.06 -2.16 -2.72
N LEU A 181 11.27 -2.12 -2.15
CA LEU A 181 12.38 -1.32 -2.68
C LEU A 181 13.15 -1.98 -3.83
N ASP A 182 13.04 -3.29 -4.04
CA ASP A 182 13.63 -3.95 -5.21
C ASP A 182 12.82 -3.61 -6.47
N THR A 183 13.49 -3.17 -7.54
CA THR A 183 12.82 -2.75 -8.78
C THR A 183 12.21 -3.91 -9.56
N ASN A 184 12.67 -5.15 -9.32
CA ASN A 184 12.15 -6.37 -9.93
C ASN A 184 11.07 -7.05 -9.09
N ASP A 185 10.82 -6.58 -7.86
CA ASP A 185 9.73 -7.10 -7.04
C ASP A 185 8.37 -6.58 -7.55
N GLN A 186 7.52 -7.51 -8.00
CA GLN A 186 6.17 -7.23 -8.49
C GLN A 186 5.19 -6.88 -7.36
N GLY A 187 5.57 -7.06 -6.10
CA GLY A 187 4.75 -6.75 -4.94
C GLY A 187 4.38 -5.28 -4.78
N VAL A 188 5.01 -4.39 -5.53
CA VAL A 188 4.55 -3.00 -5.65
C VAL A 188 3.10 -2.92 -6.17
N ASN A 189 2.64 -3.95 -6.89
CA ASN A 189 1.28 -4.05 -7.41
C ASN A 189 0.28 -4.64 -6.40
N ASP A 190 0.75 -5.25 -5.31
CA ASP A 190 -0.11 -5.86 -4.30
C ASP A 190 -0.96 -4.78 -3.61
N TYR A 191 -2.16 -5.14 -3.17
CA TYR A 191 -3.01 -4.26 -2.36
C TYR A 191 -2.51 -4.23 -0.91
N PHE A 192 -2.44 -3.03 -0.34
CA PHE A 192 -2.11 -2.82 1.07
C PHE A 192 -3.20 -1.95 1.69
N PRO A 193 -3.83 -2.40 2.79
CA PRO A 193 -4.74 -1.56 3.56
C PRO A 193 -4.05 -0.25 3.99
N PRO A 194 -4.76 0.90 4.01
CA PRO A 194 -4.16 2.20 4.34
C PRO A 194 -3.40 2.23 5.68
N ASP A 195 -3.86 1.48 6.68
CA ASP A 195 -3.26 1.36 8.00
C ASP A 195 -2.08 0.36 8.06
N LYS A 196 -1.84 -0.42 7.00
CA LYS A 196 -0.69 -1.35 6.86
C LYS A 196 0.41 -0.83 5.92
N ILE A 197 0.16 0.27 5.23
CA ILE A 197 1.17 0.98 4.43
C ILE A 197 2.37 1.37 5.32
N ARG A 198 3.59 1.10 4.85
CA ARG A 198 4.83 1.45 5.59
C ARG A 198 4.97 2.97 5.72
N ILE A 199 4.96 3.68 4.60
CA ILE A 199 5.17 5.12 4.54
C ILE A 199 4.03 5.75 3.73
N PRO A 200 2.94 6.19 4.37
CA PRO A 200 1.89 6.93 3.67
C PRO A 200 2.46 8.17 2.96
N PHE A 201 1.91 8.57 1.81
CA PHE A 201 2.39 9.74 1.06
C PHE A 201 2.40 11.05 1.88
N ARG A 202 1.48 11.19 2.83
CA ARG A 202 1.47 12.30 3.80
C ARG A 202 2.74 12.40 4.65
N ASN A 203 3.46 11.29 4.81
CA ASN A 203 4.74 11.18 5.50
C ASN A 203 5.91 11.09 4.51
N MET A 204 5.78 11.76 3.36
CA MET A 204 6.86 11.91 2.39
C MET A 204 7.20 13.37 2.19
N VAL A 205 8.49 13.64 2.18
CA VAL A 205 9.08 14.88 1.68
C VAL A 205 9.73 14.58 0.34
N TYR A 206 9.48 15.42 -0.67
CA TYR A 206 10.21 15.37 -1.94
C TYR A 206 10.95 16.68 -2.14
N ILE A 207 12.26 16.61 -2.37
CA ILE A 207 13.13 17.76 -2.59
C ILE A 207 13.73 17.67 -3.98
N GLY A 208 13.56 18.71 -4.79
CA GLY A 208 14.14 18.79 -6.14
C GLY A 208 14.13 20.22 -6.66
N ASP A 209 14.91 20.51 -7.70
CA ASP A 209 14.92 21.82 -8.38
C ASP A 209 14.23 21.79 -9.75
N SER A 210 14.05 20.60 -10.33
CA SER A 210 13.89 20.43 -11.76
C SER A 210 12.43 20.30 -12.20
N ASP A 211 12.16 20.68 -13.45
CA ASP A 211 10.86 20.41 -14.08
C ASP A 211 10.60 18.89 -14.23
N THR A 212 11.64 18.05 -14.21
CA THR A 212 11.52 16.59 -14.29
C THR A 212 10.93 15.98 -13.01
N ASP A 213 11.03 16.67 -11.88
CA ASP A 213 10.50 16.22 -10.59
C ASP A 213 9.05 16.62 -10.37
N ILE A 214 8.48 17.47 -11.23
CA ILE A 214 7.12 17.97 -11.10
C ILE A 214 6.08 16.85 -10.90
N PRO A 215 6.10 15.73 -11.66
CA PRO A 215 5.17 14.64 -11.44
C PRO A 215 5.26 14.07 -10.01
N CYS A 216 6.47 13.86 -9.50
CA CYS A 216 6.71 13.39 -8.13
C CYS A 216 6.26 14.40 -7.08
N MET A 217 6.66 15.66 -7.24
CA MET A 217 6.30 16.75 -6.33
C MET A 217 4.79 16.94 -6.26
N LYS A 218 4.11 16.95 -7.40
CA LYS A 218 2.64 17.06 -7.49
C LYS A 218 1.95 15.86 -6.83
N LEU A 219 2.45 14.65 -7.08
CA LEU A 219 1.92 13.43 -6.47
C LEU A 219 2.02 13.52 -4.94
N VAL A 220 3.21 13.77 -4.40
CA VAL A 220 3.42 13.89 -2.95
C VAL A 220 2.55 15.00 -2.35
N ASN A 221 2.49 16.17 -2.99
CA ASN A 221 1.67 17.30 -2.51
C ASN A 221 0.17 16.96 -2.47
N SER A 222 -0.33 16.30 -3.51
CA SER A 222 -1.76 15.96 -3.66
C SER A 222 -2.24 14.95 -2.63
N TYR A 223 -1.35 14.10 -2.12
CA TYR A 223 -1.64 13.11 -1.07
C TYR A 223 -1.20 13.57 0.34
N GLY A 224 -1.06 14.89 0.53
CA GLY A 224 -0.85 15.50 1.85
C GLY A 224 0.61 15.56 2.33
N GLY A 225 1.55 15.11 1.50
CA GLY A 225 2.98 15.19 1.78
C GLY A 225 3.56 16.59 1.56
N HIS A 226 4.88 16.65 1.44
CA HIS A 226 5.64 17.89 1.47
C HIS A 226 6.60 17.99 0.28
N SER A 227 6.20 18.68 -0.79
CA SER A 227 7.09 19.00 -1.90
C SER A 227 7.82 20.32 -1.67
N ILE A 228 9.15 20.28 -1.78
CA ILE A 228 10.05 21.40 -1.55
C ILE A 228 10.85 21.63 -2.83
N GLY A 229 10.61 22.76 -3.49
CA GLY A 229 11.44 23.23 -4.59
C GLY A 229 12.72 23.87 -4.04
N VAL A 230 13.89 23.46 -4.50
CA VAL A 230 15.16 24.12 -4.13
C VAL A 230 15.70 24.97 -5.27
N TYR A 231 16.46 26.01 -4.92
CA TYR A 231 17.17 26.86 -5.88
C TYR A 231 18.63 27.05 -5.45
N ASN A 232 19.52 27.28 -6.40
CA ASN A 232 20.95 27.43 -6.13
C ASN A 232 21.20 28.74 -5.33
N PRO A 233 21.75 28.67 -4.09
CA PRO A 233 21.98 29.82 -3.23
C PRO A 233 22.94 30.86 -3.83
N ASN A 234 23.85 30.46 -4.72
CA ASN A 234 24.84 31.37 -5.31
C ASN A 234 24.24 32.23 -6.43
N THR A 235 23.35 31.65 -7.23
CA THR A 235 22.69 32.36 -8.34
C THR A 235 21.44 33.10 -7.90
N GLU A 236 20.82 32.66 -6.80
CA GLU A 236 19.54 33.13 -6.29
C GLU A 236 18.38 33.14 -7.32
N ASP A 237 18.49 32.39 -8.43
CA ASP A 237 17.42 32.32 -9.42
C ASP A 237 16.22 31.54 -8.87
N LYS A 238 15.19 32.28 -8.49
CA LYS A 238 13.93 31.75 -7.96
C LYS A 238 12.85 31.58 -9.03
N THR A 239 13.13 31.89 -10.29
CA THR A 239 12.13 31.92 -11.36
C THR A 239 11.41 30.57 -11.50
N LYS A 240 12.16 29.46 -11.44
CA LYS A 240 11.60 28.10 -11.51
C LYS A 240 10.69 27.80 -10.32
N VAL A 241 11.16 28.02 -9.09
CA VAL A 241 10.39 27.71 -7.88
C VAL A 241 9.14 28.59 -7.75
N TYR A 242 9.19 29.85 -8.19
CA TYR A 242 8.01 30.71 -8.28
C TYR A 242 6.97 30.17 -9.25
N ARG A 243 7.38 29.74 -10.44
CA ARG A 243 6.49 29.12 -11.41
C ARG A 243 5.87 27.83 -10.85
N MET A 244 6.68 26.98 -10.23
CA MET A 244 6.20 25.71 -9.65
C MET A 244 5.21 25.94 -8.49
N LEU A 245 5.45 26.92 -7.64
CA LEU A 245 4.54 27.26 -6.54
C LEU A 245 3.23 27.85 -7.07
N ARG A 246 3.30 28.78 -8.04
CA ARG A 246 2.13 29.38 -8.69
C ARG A 246 1.23 28.34 -9.36
N ASP A 247 1.84 27.32 -9.94
CA ASP A 247 1.13 26.23 -10.64
C ASP A 247 0.71 25.09 -9.67
N ASP A 248 0.73 25.30 -8.35
CA ASP A 248 0.37 24.33 -7.30
C ASP A 248 1.16 23.01 -7.34
N ARG A 249 2.38 23.04 -7.90
CA ARG A 249 3.24 21.84 -8.06
C ARG A 249 4.08 21.56 -6.81
N ILE A 250 4.47 22.60 -6.10
CA ILE A 250 5.22 22.53 -4.84
C ILE A 250 4.47 23.23 -3.71
N LYS A 251 4.83 22.89 -2.46
CA LYS A 251 4.26 23.54 -1.27
C LYS A 251 5.18 24.57 -0.63
N TYR A 252 6.48 24.31 -0.70
CA TYR A 252 7.51 25.18 -0.15
C TYR A 252 8.63 25.36 -1.17
N PHE A 253 9.39 26.44 -1.01
CA PHE A 253 10.68 26.56 -1.66
C PHE A 253 11.70 27.20 -0.73
N VAL A 254 12.95 26.78 -0.84
CA VAL A 254 14.08 27.26 -0.03
C VAL A 254 15.37 27.18 -0.85
N ALA A 255 16.44 27.84 -0.42
CA ALA A 255 17.74 27.66 -1.03
C ALA A 255 18.26 26.22 -0.81
N ALA A 256 19.05 25.70 -1.75
CA ALA A 256 19.81 24.45 -1.60
C ALA A 256 21.01 24.65 -0.65
N ASP A 257 20.71 24.98 0.59
CA ASP A 257 21.65 25.13 1.70
C ASP A 257 21.27 24.14 2.79
N TYR A 258 22.12 23.16 3.02
CA TYR A 258 21.91 22.04 3.94
C TYR A 258 22.67 22.24 5.26
N THR A 259 23.19 23.45 5.51
CA THR A 259 23.85 23.79 6.78
C THR A 259 22.85 23.81 7.94
N GLU A 260 23.35 23.63 9.16
CA GLU A 260 22.52 23.69 10.36
C GLU A 260 21.97 25.11 10.58
N GLY A 261 20.68 25.23 10.89
CA GLY A 261 20.02 26.52 11.08
C GLY A 261 19.58 27.22 9.78
N SER A 262 19.89 26.65 8.62
CA SER A 262 19.35 27.11 7.33
C SER A 262 17.82 27.00 7.26
N GLN A 263 17.22 27.66 6.26
CA GLN A 263 15.77 27.58 6.04
C GLN A 263 15.32 26.14 5.74
N LEU A 264 16.11 25.39 4.97
CA LEU A 264 15.80 24.00 4.65
C LEU A 264 15.85 23.12 5.91
N ASP A 265 16.87 23.31 6.76
CA ASP A 265 16.99 22.61 8.04
C ASP A 265 15.77 22.85 8.95
N ALA A 266 15.42 24.12 9.17
CA ALA A 266 14.28 24.49 10.01
C ALA A 266 12.95 23.94 9.46
N LEU A 267 12.79 23.96 8.14
CA LEU A 267 11.59 23.44 7.47
C LEU A 267 11.46 21.92 7.67
N ILE A 268 12.54 21.15 7.48
CA ILE A 268 12.51 19.70 7.64
C ILE A 268 12.24 19.30 9.09
N LYS A 269 12.84 19.99 10.06
CA LYS A 269 12.55 19.81 11.50
C LYS A 269 11.06 20.04 11.80
N SER A 270 10.48 21.11 11.25
CA SER A 270 9.04 21.38 11.40
C SER A 270 8.15 20.30 10.79
N ILE A 271 8.56 19.70 9.66
CA ILE A 271 7.84 18.59 9.03
C ILE A 271 7.93 17.33 9.88
N ILE A 272 9.07 17.06 10.51
CA ILE A 272 9.26 15.94 11.44
C ILE A 272 8.30 16.08 12.63
N ASP A 273 8.26 17.26 13.25
CA ASP A 273 7.36 17.53 14.39
C ASP A 273 5.89 17.34 13.99
N LYS A 274 5.50 17.87 12.82
CA LYS A 274 4.17 17.66 12.26
C LYS A 274 3.88 16.19 12.01
N THR A 275 4.83 15.42 11.50
CA THR A 275 4.67 13.97 11.23
C THR A 275 4.33 13.23 12.53
N ARG A 276 5.07 13.51 13.62
CA ARG A 276 4.81 12.92 14.93
C ARG A 276 3.40 13.24 15.42
N ALA A 277 2.98 14.50 15.32
CA ALA A 277 1.65 14.93 15.75
C ALA A 277 0.54 14.30 14.89
N ASN A 278 0.71 14.28 13.57
CA ASN A 278 -0.29 13.76 12.65
C ASN A 278 -0.49 12.24 12.81
N GLU A 279 0.58 11.46 12.96
CA GLU A 279 0.44 10.01 13.11
C GLU A 279 -0.22 9.58 14.43
N LYS A 280 -0.17 10.41 15.48
CA LYS A 280 -0.99 10.20 16.68
C LYS A 280 -2.49 10.31 16.34
N LEU A 281 -2.89 11.28 15.53
CA LEU A 281 -4.28 11.44 15.10
C LEU A 281 -4.72 10.32 14.17
N GLU A 282 -3.88 9.92 13.22
CA GLU A 282 -4.15 8.80 12.31
C GLU A 282 -4.35 7.49 13.07
N THR A 283 -3.55 7.24 14.11
CA THR A 283 -3.70 6.06 14.97
C THR A 283 -5.08 6.04 15.65
N ILE A 284 -5.53 7.17 16.21
CA ILE A 284 -6.86 7.29 16.83
C ILE A 284 -7.96 7.06 15.78
N TYR A 285 -7.81 7.66 14.59
CA TYR A 285 -8.76 7.50 13.50
C TYR A 285 -8.92 6.04 13.07
N TYR A 286 -7.82 5.32 12.83
CA TYR A 286 -7.89 3.92 12.42
C TYR A 286 -8.39 3.00 13.54
N ASN A 287 -8.09 3.29 14.81
CA ASN A 287 -8.66 2.53 15.92
C ASN A 287 -10.20 2.67 15.96
N ASN A 288 -10.71 3.91 15.87
CA ASN A 288 -12.16 4.16 15.83
C ASN A 288 -12.81 3.52 14.59
N LYS A 289 -12.11 3.53 13.45
CA LYS A 289 -12.58 2.92 12.21
C LYS A 289 -12.68 1.40 12.37
N HIS A 290 -11.66 0.75 12.90
CA HIS A 290 -11.65 -0.70 13.16
C HIS A 290 -12.74 -1.09 14.16
N GLU A 291 -12.88 -0.36 15.27
CA GLU A 291 -13.96 -0.57 16.25
C GLU A 291 -15.36 -0.48 15.60
N THR A 292 -15.53 0.49 14.69
CA THR A 292 -16.79 0.67 13.94
C THR A 292 -17.03 -0.48 12.95
N GLU A 293 -15.99 -0.92 12.24
CA GLU A 293 -16.06 -2.05 11.30
C GLU A 293 -16.41 -3.34 12.04
N GLU A 294 -15.74 -3.63 13.15
CA GLU A 294 -16.03 -4.76 14.03
C GLU A 294 -17.47 -4.71 14.57
N PHE A 295 -17.94 -3.55 15.03
CA PHE A 295 -19.33 -3.37 15.46
C PHE A 295 -20.32 -3.73 14.34
N TYR A 296 -20.09 -3.25 13.12
CA TYR A 296 -21.01 -3.51 12.02
C TYR A 296 -20.93 -4.95 11.50
N GLU A 297 -19.75 -5.57 11.49
CA GLU A 297 -19.58 -6.98 11.15
C GLU A 297 -20.33 -7.87 12.16
N LEU A 298 -20.10 -7.65 13.46
CA LEU A 298 -20.87 -8.30 14.52
C LEU A 298 -22.37 -8.00 14.40
N SER A 299 -22.77 -6.78 14.05
CA SER A 299 -24.19 -6.42 13.91
C SER A 299 -24.85 -7.15 12.74
N ARG A 300 -24.12 -7.42 11.65
CA ARG A 300 -24.62 -8.14 10.48
C ARG A 300 -24.80 -9.62 10.80
N GLU A 301 -23.80 -10.23 11.44
CA GLU A 301 -23.91 -11.60 11.95
C GLU A 301 -25.07 -11.72 12.93
N ASN A 302 -25.19 -10.77 13.87
CA ASN A 302 -26.27 -10.75 14.85
C ASN A 302 -27.65 -10.42 14.25
N ARG A 303 -27.75 -9.78 13.08
CA ARG A 303 -29.05 -9.41 12.49
C ARG A 303 -29.79 -10.63 11.96
N GLU A 304 -29.09 -11.50 11.23
CA GLU A 304 -29.67 -12.77 10.77
C GLU A 304 -30.10 -13.62 11.96
N GLU A 305 -29.25 -13.73 12.99
CA GLU A 305 -29.59 -14.46 14.22
C GLU A 305 -30.77 -13.84 14.99
N ARG A 306 -30.88 -12.50 15.06
CA ARG A 306 -32.04 -11.82 15.68
C ARG A 306 -33.32 -12.03 14.89
N GLU A 307 -33.28 -11.92 13.57
CA GLU A 307 -34.45 -12.18 12.72
C GLU A 307 -34.93 -13.63 12.87
N GLN A 308 -33.99 -14.58 12.96
CA GLN A 308 -34.27 -15.97 13.28
C GLN A 308 -34.90 -16.13 14.67
N ASP A 309 -34.31 -15.54 15.72
CA ASP A 309 -34.85 -15.63 17.09
C ASP A 309 -36.25 -15.00 17.20
N GLU A 310 -36.50 -13.85 16.56
CA GLU A 310 -37.83 -13.22 16.51
C GLU A 310 -38.86 -14.12 15.81
N LEU A 311 -38.48 -14.77 14.71
CA LEU A 311 -39.35 -15.71 14.00
C LEU A 311 -39.60 -16.98 14.85
N ILE A 312 -38.58 -17.46 15.57
CA ILE A 312 -38.73 -18.58 16.50
C ILE A 312 -39.72 -18.20 17.60
N GLU A 313 -39.58 -17.03 18.25
CA GLU A 313 -40.50 -16.52 19.26
C GLU A 313 -41.94 -16.45 18.75
N LYS A 314 -42.14 -15.84 17.57
CA LYS A 314 -43.45 -15.79 16.90
C LYS A 314 -44.00 -17.20 16.61
N LEU A 315 -43.15 -18.16 16.27
CA LEU A 315 -43.56 -19.55 16.07
C LEU A 315 -44.00 -20.19 17.40
N GLN A 316 -43.30 -19.95 18.50
CA GLN A 316 -43.68 -20.51 19.81
C GLN A 316 -45.05 -19.99 20.27
N GLU A 317 -45.31 -18.70 20.05
CA GLU A 317 -46.55 -18.02 20.41
C GLU A 317 -47.68 -18.22 19.38
N SER A 318 -47.41 -18.91 18.26
CA SER A 318 -48.42 -19.09 17.21
C SER A 318 -49.62 -19.88 17.75
N GLY A 319 -50.79 -19.25 17.64
CA GLY A 319 -52.09 -19.82 18.00
C GLY A 319 -53.03 -20.06 16.81
N ASN A 320 -52.55 -19.86 15.57
CA ASN A 320 -53.32 -20.10 14.34
C ASN A 320 -52.48 -20.85 13.29
N PHE A 321 -53.02 -21.97 12.76
CA PHE A 321 -52.39 -22.77 11.70
C PHE A 321 -51.91 -21.93 10.51
N LYS A 322 -52.74 -21.01 10.00
CA LYS A 322 -52.36 -20.15 8.86
C LYS A 322 -51.12 -19.30 9.17
N TYR A 323 -51.02 -18.81 10.39
CA TYR A 323 -49.89 -17.98 10.84
C TYR A 323 -48.63 -18.85 11.05
N THR A 324 -48.80 -20.08 11.57
CA THR A 324 -47.70 -21.04 11.69
C THR A 324 -47.07 -21.36 10.33
N HIS A 325 -47.85 -21.68 9.30
CA HIS A 325 -47.32 -21.94 7.94
C HIS A 325 -46.56 -20.74 7.37
N GLN A 326 -47.05 -19.52 7.61
CA GLN A 326 -46.35 -18.29 7.19
C GLN A 326 -44.98 -18.16 7.87
N ILE A 327 -44.91 -18.36 9.18
CA ILE A 327 -43.64 -18.27 9.92
C ILE A 327 -42.68 -19.38 9.51
N ILE A 328 -43.15 -20.61 9.33
CA ILE A 328 -42.33 -21.73 8.85
C ILE A 328 -41.73 -21.43 7.47
N ASN A 329 -42.49 -20.83 6.56
CA ASN A 329 -41.97 -20.41 5.26
C ASN A 329 -40.91 -19.30 5.36
N GLU A 330 -41.05 -18.36 6.29
CA GLU A 330 -40.04 -17.32 6.54
C GLU A 330 -38.77 -17.91 7.19
N LEU A 331 -38.93 -18.81 8.17
CA LEU A 331 -37.82 -19.56 8.77
C LEU A 331 -37.10 -20.43 7.73
N GLY A 332 -37.83 -21.01 6.76
CA GLY A 332 -37.26 -21.83 5.69
C GLY A 332 -36.32 -21.09 4.73
N LYS A 333 -36.21 -19.75 4.82
CA LYS A 333 -35.25 -18.96 4.04
C LYS A 333 -33.82 -18.98 4.61
N PHE A 334 -33.64 -19.51 5.82
CA PHE A 334 -32.36 -19.55 6.51
C PHE A 334 -31.76 -20.96 6.52
N ASP A 335 -30.47 -21.05 6.18
CA ASP A 335 -29.77 -22.34 6.04
C ASP A 335 -28.89 -22.69 7.26
N LYS A 336 -28.61 -21.70 8.13
CA LYS A 336 -27.72 -21.84 9.30
C LYS A 336 -28.48 -21.60 10.59
N TRP A 337 -28.35 -22.54 11.54
CA TRP A 337 -29.01 -22.48 12.84
C TRP A 337 -28.03 -22.84 13.96
N THR A 338 -27.98 -22.01 15.00
CA THR A 338 -27.21 -22.28 16.21
C THR A 338 -27.85 -23.39 17.05
N ASN A 339 -27.07 -24.07 17.89
CA ASN A 339 -27.59 -25.14 18.77
C ASN A 339 -28.72 -24.66 19.70
N PRO A 340 -28.65 -23.48 20.34
CA PRO A 340 -29.76 -22.95 21.14
C PRO A 340 -31.04 -22.73 20.33
N GLN A 341 -30.94 -22.18 19.12
CA GLN A 341 -32.10 -21.98 18.23
C GLN A 341 -32.72 -23.32 17.81
N ARG A 342 -31.90 -24.32 17.47
CA ARG A 342 -32.37 -25.69 17.17
C ARG A 342 -33.16 -26.28 18.34
N LYS A 343 -32.64 -26.16 19.57
CA LYS A 343 -33.35 -26.60 20.78
C LYS A 343 -34.70 -25.91 20.94
N LYS A 344 -34.76 -24.58 20.73
CA LYS A 344 -36.03 -23.84 20.76
C LYS A 344 -37.00 -24.39 19.70
N LEU A 345 -36.56 -24.58 18.46
CA LEU A 345 -37.39 -25.08 17.35
C LEU A 345 -37.90 -26.51 17.59
N TYR A 346 -37.05 -27.41 18.09
CA TYR A 346 -37.46 -28.76 18.46
C TYR A 346 -38.45 -28.77 19.63
N ASN A 347 -38.21 -27.93 20.64
CA ASN A 347 -39.12 -27.75 21.76
C ASN A 347 -40.51 -27.28 21.30
N VAL A 348 -40.56 -26.36 20.32
CA VAL A 348 -41.81 -25.87 19.73
C VAL A 348 -42.57 -26.98 19.04
N ALA A 349 -41.90 -27.82 18.23
CA ALA A 349 -42.53 -28.97 17.59
C ALA A 349 -43.16 -29.95 18.59
N LEU A 350 -42.50 -30.14 19.73
CA LEU A 350 -42.92 -31.12 20.74
C LEU A 350 -44.01 -30.59 21.68
N ASN A 351 -43.98 -29.30 22.03
CA ASN A 351 -44.78 -28.77 23.14
C ASN A 351 -45.84 -27.75 22.72
N ASN A 352 -45.77 -27.16 21.53
CA ASN A 352 -46.89 -26.39 21.00
C ASN A 352 -47.87 -27.36 20.33
N ASN A 353 -48.99 -27.65 21.02
CA ASN A 353 -50.00 -28.60 20.55
C ASN A 353 -50.45 -28.32 19.12
N GLN A 354 -50.69 -27.05 18.76
CA GLN A 354 -51.14 -26.69 17.42
C GLN A 354 -50.11 -27.07 16.37
N ILE A 355 -48.83 -26.76 16.61
CA ILE A 355 -47.74 -27.09 15.70
C ILE A 355 -47.55 -28.61 15.64
N THR A 356 -47.64 -29.30 16.78
CA THR A 356 -47.62 -30.77 16.83
C THR A 356 -48.65 -31.37 15.87
N TRP A 357 -49.90 -30.89 15.86
CA TRP A 357 -50.97 -31.40 14.99
C TRP A 357 -50.68 -31.30 13.48
N ILE A 358 -49.88 -30.31 13.06
CA ILE A 358 -49.54 -30.06 11.65
C ILE A 358 -48.10 -30.44 11.29
N LEU A 359 -47.39 -31.19 12.15
CA LEU A 359 -46.04 -31.67 11.84
C LEU A 359 -45.96 -32.53 10.57
N THR A 360 -47.07 -33.12 10.14
CA THR A 360 -47.14 -33.95 8.93
C THR A 360 -47.51 -33.16 7.68
N ASP A 361 -47.81 -31.86 7.80
CA ASP A 361 -48.09 -31.00 6.65
C ASP A 361 -46.81 -30.74 5.86
N ALA A 362 -46.92 -30.64 4.53
CA ALA A 362 -45.78 -30.79 3.63
C ALA A 362 -44.64 -29.78 3.89
N ASP A 363 -44.97 -28.51 4.13
CA ASP A 363 -44.01 -27.44 4.40
C ASP A 363 -43.37 -27.57 5.80
N VAL A 364 -44.20 -27.82 6.83
CA VAL A 364 -43.74 -28.02 8.22
C VAL A 364 -42.83 -29.25 8.32
N LYS A 365 -43.24 -30.36 7.71
CA LYS A 365 -42.45 -31.58 7.65
C LYS A 365 -41.11 -31.34 6.96
N SER A 366 -41.12 -30.72 5.78
CA SER A 366 -39.91 -30.44 5.01
C SER A 366 -38.94 -29.56 5.78
N PHE A 367 -39.44 -28.53 6.48
CA PHE A 367 -38.61 -27.65 7.31
C PHE A 367 -37.93 -28.43 8.43
N TYR A 368 -38.68 -29.19 9.23
CA TYR A 368 -38.10 -29.94 10.36
C TYR A 368 -37.18 -31.08 9.91
N GLU A 369 -37.48 -31.77 8.81
CA GLU A 369 -36.57 -32.78 8.25
C GLU A 369 -35.25 -32.16 7.79
N THR A 370 -35.30 -31.00 7.12
CA THR A 370 -34.09 -30.26 6.71
C THR A 370 -33.29 -29.77 7.91
N LEU A 371 -33.97 -29.24 8.93
CA LEU A 371 -33.36 -28.82 10.19
C LEU A 371 -32.59 -29.98 10.86
N MET A 372 -33.20 -31.17 10.92
CA MET A 372 -32.59 -32.38 11.50
C MET A 372 -31.43 -32.91 10.68
N LEU A 373 -31.53 -32.90 9.35
CA LEU A 373 -30.45 -33.37 8.45
C LEU A 373 -29.21 -32.49 8.55
N ASN A 374 -29.41 -31.18 8.70
CA ASN A 374 -28.35 -30.19 8.85
C ASN A 374 -27.84 -30.07 10.31
N ASP A 375 -28.29 -30.93 11.22
CA ASP A 375 -27.82 -30.97 12.60
C ASP A 375 -26.54 -31.82 12.70
N THR A 376 -25.38 -31.18 12.54
CA THR A 376 -24.07 -31.83 12.65
C THR A 376 -23.57 -31.95 14.10
N SER A 377 -24.43 -31.75 15.11
CA SER A 377 -24.05 -31.86 16.53
C SER A 377 -23.92 -33.33 16.96
N VAL A 378 -22.85 -33.99 16.53
CA VAL A 378 -22.55 -35.41 16.81
C VAL A 378 -22.45 -35.73 18.33
N CYS A 379 -22.49 -34.73 19.22
CA CYS A 379 -22.29 -34.90 20.67
C CYS A 379 -23.39 -34.31 21.57
N ASP A 380 -24.48 -33.70 21.06
CA ASP A 380 -25.56 -33.20 21.92
C ASP A 380 -26.65 -34.26 22.12
N ARG A 381 -26.57 -35.00 23.24
CA ARG A 381 -27.52 -36.07 23.60
C ARG A 381 -28.97 -35.58 23.64
N ASP A 382 -29.18 -34.32 24.00
CA ASP A 382 -30.50 -33.71 24.17
C ASP A 382 -31.19 -33.49 22.81
N ASN A 383 -30.46 -32.98 21.81
CA ASN A 383 -30.99 -32.84 20.44
C ASN A 383 -31.35 -34.21 19.84
N SER A 384 -30.49 -35.22 20.03
CA SER A 384 -30.74 -36.57 19.51
C SER A 384 -32.03 -37.18 20.08
N GLU A 385 -32.28 -36.99 21.38
CA GLU A 385 -33.50 -37.47 22.04
C GLU A 385 -34.75 -36.70 21.56
N GLN A 386 -34.66 -35.39 21.40
CA GLN A 386 -35.75 -34.55 20.89
C GLN A 386 -36.10 -34.91 19.43
N ILE A 387 -35.10 -35.13 18.57
CA ILE A 387 -35.29 -35.57 17.18
C ILE A 387 -36.03 -36.91 17.13
N ALA A 388 -35.64 -37.87 17.97
CA ALA A 388 -36.32 -39.16 18.04
C ALA A 388 -37.80 -38.99 18.45
N LYS A 389 -38.08 -38.16 19.45
CA LYS A 389 -39.45 -37.85 19.88
C LYS A 389 -40.29 -37.20 18.77
N ILE A 390 -39.72 -36.24 18.03
CA ILE A 390 -40.43 -35.58 16.92
C ILE A 390 -40.75 -36.60 15.81
N LYS A 391 -39.79 -37.46 15.44
CA LYS A 391 -40.00 -38.52 14.44
C LYS A 391 -41.10 -39.49 14.86
N THR A 392 -41.12 -39.92 16.12
CA THR A 392 -42.20 -40.77 16.65
C THR A 392 -43.55 -40.07 16.56
N LYS A 393 -43.66 -38.80 16.98
CA LYS A 393 -44.91 -38.02 16.87
C LYS A 393 -45.38 -37.88 15.42
N MET A 394 -44.47 -37.64 14.48
CA MET A 394 -44.81 -37.56 13.05
C MET A 394 -45.39 -38.88 12.52
N GLN A 395 -44.82 -40.02 12.95
CA GLN A 395 -45.30 -41.35 12.58
C GLN A 395 -46.68 -41.63 13.19
N GLU A 396 -46.87 -41.36 14.48
CA GLU A 396 -48.16 -41.52 15.17
C GLU A 396 -49.26 -40.67 14.51
N LEU A 397 -48.97 -39.41 14.18
CA LEU A 397 -49.92 -38.51 13.50
C LEU A 397 -50.28 -38.99 12.09
N LYS A 398 -49.30 -39.54 11.37
CA LYS A 398 -49.52 -40.10 10.04
C LYS A 398 -50.47 -41.30 10.11
N GLU A 399 -50.21 -42.24 11.03
CA GLU A 399 -51.07 -43.41 11.26
C GLU A 399 -52.49 -42.99 11.71
N LEU A 400 -52.61 -41.94 12.53
CA LEU A 400 -53.90 -41.42 12.98
C LEU A 400 -54.71 -40.78 11.85
N LYS A 401 -54.06 -40.04 10.94
CA LYS A 401 -54.69 -39.44 9.75
C LYS A 401 -55.13 -40.54 8.77
N GLU A 402 -54.29 -41.52 8.49
CA GLU A 402 -54.60 -42.68 7.63
C GLU A 402 -55.77 -43.51 8.19
N ALA A 403 -55.81 -43.75 9.51
CA ALA A 403 -56.90 -44.48 10.16
C ALA A 403 -58.24 -43.71 10.13
N ASN A 404 -58.21 -42.38 10.09
CA ASN A 404 -59.40 -41.54 9.98
C ASN A 404 -59.92 -41.45 8.54
N GLU A 405 -59.04 -41.43 7.53
CA GLU A 405 -59.44 -41.50 6.10
C GLU A 405 -60.10 -42.85 5.78
N ILE A 406 -59.57 -43.97 6.31
CA ILE A 406 -60.17 -45.31 6.15
C ILE A 406 -61.56 -45.41 6.82
N LYS A 407 -61.87 -44.55 7.80
CA LYS A 407 -63.18 -44.46 8.44
C LYS A 407 -64.16 -43.51 7.75
N SER A 408 -63.70 -42.56 6.94
CA SER A 408 -64.56 -41.65 6.17
C SER A 408 -64.96 -42.19 4.79
N ASP A 409 -64.25 -43.21 4.28
CA ASP A 409 -64.56 -43.92 3.04
C ASP A 409 -65.42 -45.20 3.24
N LYS A 410 -65.97 -45.40 4.45
CA LYS A 410 -67.04 -46.35 4.76
C LYS A 410 -68.30 -45.59 5.15
#